data_AF-A0A6A3VQ96-F1
#
_entry.id   AF-A0A6A3VQ96-F1
#
_cell.length_a   1.000
_cell.length_b   1.000
_cell.length_c   1.000
_cell.angle_alpha   90.00
_cell.angle_beta   90.00
_cell.angle_gamma   90.00
#
_symmetry.space_group_name_H-M   'P 1'
#
loop_
_entity.id
_entity.type
_entity.pdbx_description
1 polymer ?
#
loop_
_entity_poly.entity_id
_entity_poly.type
_entity_poly.pdbx_seq_one_letter_code
_entity_poly.pdbx_strand_id
1 'polypeptide(L)'
;MKAWQGIAERLNKLSTFNMCSVNSKSCQNRFNTLLTRHRMQEVESARASGVDEEYTEFRGLMDDIVSDFDEWESERQRTKEQHVRESDAKETAGAVVRDSAMLRLRGQRLADAKRASEAQGLQEVLREDILLRRQQHDEMLAVRKREREEEYQERREQREQEFKFRQAQMEAESQRISMMIAILSQHASAAQPKEGSDE
;
A
#
# COMPACT_ATOMS: atom_id res chain seq x y z
N MET A 1 -46.44 -33.48 1.05
CA MET A 1 -47.69 -33.53 0.26
C MET A 1 -47.88 -34.87 -0.45
N LYS A 2 -46.89 -35.39 -1.20
CA LYS A 2 -47.00 -36.68 -1.92
C LYS A 2 -47.36 -37.88 -1.03
N ALA A 3 -46.77 -38.01 0.16
CA ALA A 3 -47.08 -39.09 1.10
C ALA A 3 -48.57 -39.09 1.53
N TRP A 4 -49.09 -37.93 1.94
CA TRP A 4 -50.50 -37.77 2.30
C TRP A 4 -51.46 -38.01 1.14
N GLN A 5 -51.05 -37.70 -0.08
CA GLN A 5 -51.83 -38.01 -1.28
C GLN A 5 -51.91 -39.52 -1.53
N GLY A 6 -50.79 -40.24 -1.39
CA GLY A 6 -50.79 -41.71 -1.46
C GLY A 6 -51.66 -42.36 -0.38
N ILE A 7 -51.68 -41.80 0.84
CA ILE A 7 -52.57 -42.26 1.92
C ILE A 7 -54.04 -42.03 1.53
N ALA A 8 -54.39 -40.83 1.06
CA ALA A 8 -55.75 -40.51 0.64
C ALA A 8 -56.24 -41.44 -0.49
N GLU A 9 -55.40 -41.70 -1.48
CA GLU A 9 -55.71 -42.62 -2.58
C GLU A 9 -55.93 -44.06 -2.08
N ARG A 10 -55.13 -44.53 -1.12
CA ARG A 10 -55.31 -45.87 -0.53
C ARG A 10 -56.60 -45.95 0.27
N LEU A 11 -56.89 -44.95 1.11
CA LEU A 11 -58.13 -44.91 1.91
C LEU A 11 -59.37 -44.90 1.01
N ASN A 12 -59.37 -44.12 -0.07
CA ASN A 12 -60.49 -44.06 -1.01
C ASN A 12 -60.69 -45.35 -1.82
N LYS A 13 -59.69 -46.24 -1.88
CA LYS A 13 -59.79 -47.54 -2.56
C LYS A 13 -60.30 -48.66 -1.65
N LEU A 14 -60.31 -48.46 -0.33
CA LEU A 14 -60.77 -49.47 0.62
C LEU A 14 -62.30 -49.50 0.64
N SER A 15 -62.90 -50.63 0.28
CA SER A 15 -64.36 -50.82 0.30
C SER A 15 -64.95 -50.78 1.71
N THR A 16 -64.13 -51.04 2.73
CA THR A 16 -64.52 -50.97 4.15
C THR A 16 -64.45 -49.57 4.74
N PHE A 17 -63.86 -48.60 4.01
CA PHE A 17 -63.72 -47.24 4.47
C PHE A 17 -64.95 -46.42 4.10
N ASN A 18 -65.94 -46.40 4.99
CA ASN A 18 -67.27 -45.82 4.76
C ASN A 18 -67.33 -44.28 4.88
N MET A 19 -66.25 -43.55 4.59
CA MET A 19 -66.26 -42.08 4.58
C MET A 19 -66.33 -41.51 3.16
N CYS A 20 -66.88 -40.31 3.01
CA CYS A 20 -66.79 -39.54 1.77
C CYS A 20 -65.32 -39.38 1.33
N SER A 21 -65.07 -39.27 0.02
CA SER A 21 -63.70 -39.29 -0.52
C SER A 21 -62.81 -38.28 0.21
N VAL A 22 -61.73 -38.77 0.80
CA VAL A 22 -60.78 -37.96 1.56
C VAL A 22 -59.69 -37.42 0.64
N ASN A 23 -59.23 -36.20 0.91
CA ASN A 23 -58.08 -35.61 0.22
C ASN A 23 -56.84 -35.60 1.15
N SER A 24 -55.69 -35.27 0.58
CA SER A 24 -54.40 -35.28 1.30
C SER A 24 -54.39 -34.36 2.52
N LYS A 25 -55.03 -33.19 2.43
CA LYS A 25 -55.12 -32.23 3.53
C LYS A 25 -56.05 -32.72 4.65
N SER A 26 -57.17 -33.34 4.29
CA SER A 26 -58.10 -33.96 5.24
C SER A 26 -57.43 -35.10 6.01
N CYS A 27 -56.63 -35.93 5.34
CA CYS A 27 -55.88 -37.01 5.99
C CYS A 27 -54.87 -36.45 7.01
N GLN A 28 -54.09 -35.46 6.60
CA GLN A 28 -53.12 -34.81 7.48
C GLN A 28 -53.81 -34.18 8.71
N ASN A 29 -54.88 -33.41 8.49
CA ASN A 29 -55.60 -32.76 9.58
C ASN A 29 -56.22 -33.79 10.54
N ARG A 30 -56.78 -34.89 10.02
CA ARG A 30 -57.34 -35.96 10.85
C ARG A 30 -56.26 -36.65 11.67
N PHE A 31 -55.12 -36.96 11.08
CA PHE A 31 -53.96 -37.53 11.77
C PHE A 31 -53.51 -36.64 12.94
N ASN A 32 -53.30 -35.34 12.69
CA ASN A 32 -52.93 -34.39 13.75
C ASN A 32 -53.99 -34.33 14.86
N THR A 33 -55.27 -34.34 14.49
CA THR A 33 -56.37 -34.33 15.46
C THR A 33 -56.38 -35.61 16.32
N LEU A 34 -56.02 -36.76 15.75
CA LEU A 34 -55.90 -38.03 16.49
C LEU A 34 -54.74 -37.97 17.47
N LEU A 35 -53.55 -37.53 17.03
CA LEU A 35 -52.39 -37.34 17.90
C LEU A 35 -52.69 -36.39 19.07
N THR A 36 -53.28 -35.22 18.79
CA THR A 36 -53.60 -34.24 19.85
C THR A 36 -54.59 -34.81 20.85
N ARG A 37 -55.66 -35.47 20.37
CA ARG A 37 -56.66 -36.08 21.26
C ARG A 37 -56.04 -37.15 22.15
N HIS A 38 -55.23 -38.04 21.59
CA HIS A 38 -54.57 -39.09 22.35
C HIS A 38 -53.67 -38.52 23.43
N ARG A 39 -52.84 -37.53 23.10
CA ARG A 39 -52.00 -36.84 24.09
C ARG A 39 -52.81 -36.18 25.21
N MET A 40 -53.96 -35.59 24.89
CA MET A 40 -54.85 -35.03 25.91
C MET A 40 -55.43 -36.12 26.81
N GLN A 41 -55.85 -37.24 26.22
CA GLN A 41 -56.36 -38.40 26.96
C GLN A 41 -55.29 -38.98 27.89
N GLU A 42 -54.05 -39.15 27.44
CA GLU A 42 -52.95 -39.61 28.30
C GLU A 42 -52.69 -38.67 29.48
N VAL A 43 -52.77 -37.35 29.27
CA VAL A 43 -52.64 -36.36 30.35
C VAL A 43 -53.80 -36.41 31.33
N GLU A 44 -55.03 -36.59 30.83
CA GLU A 44 -56.24 -36.73 31.66
C GLU A 44 -56.21 -38.03 32.47
N SER A 45 -55.84 -39.14 31.84
CA SER A 45 -55.63 -40.45 32.47
C SER A 45 -54.55 -40.40 33.55
N ALA A 46 -53.40 -39.80 33.27
CA ALA A 46 -52.34 -39.61 34.25
C ALA A 46 -52.80 -38.80 35.48
N ARG A 47 -53.72 -37.83 35.29
CA ARG A 47 -54.32 -37.05 36.38
C ARG A 47 -55.40 -37.81 37.16
N ALA A 48 -56.11 -38.72 36.51
CA ALA A 48 -57.18 -39.55 37.09
C ALA A 48 -56.65 -40.84 37.74
N SER A 49 -55.33 -41.05 37.78
CA SER A 49 -54.65 -42.23 38.33
C SER A 49 -55.21 -42.65 39.69
N GLY A 50 -56.00 -43.73 39.68
CA GLY A 50 -56.78 -44.22 40.82
C GLY A 50 -58.10 -44.89 40.42
N VAL A 51 -58.53 -44.72 39.16
CA VAL A 51 -59.65 -45.44 38.52
C VAL A 51 -59.11 -46.56 37.64
N ASP A 52 -59.79 -47.71 37.62
CA ASP A 52 -59.46 -48.84 36.74
C ASP A 52 -59.75 -48.44 35.28
N GLU A 53 -58.69 -48.23 34.48
CA GLU A 53 -58.80 -47.84 33.08
C GLU A 53 -58.71 -49.07 32.17
N GLU A 54 -59.71 -49.24 31.30
CA GLU A 54 -59.69 -50.29 30.29
C GLU A 54 -58.70 -49.94 29.18
N TYR A 55 -57.58 -50.66 29.14
CA TYR A 55 -56.62 -50.55 28.06
C TYR A 55 -57.17 -51.21 26.79
N THR A 56 -57.27 -50.45 25.71
CA THR A 56 -57.74 -50.93 24.40
C THR A 56 -56.58 -51.07 23.43
N GLU A 57 -56.68 -52.01 22.48
CA GLU A 57 -55.68 -52.16 21.41
C GLU A 57 -55.48 -50.86 20.60
N PHE A 58 -56.54 -50.05 20.47
CA PHE A 58 -56.45 -48.73 19.84
C PHE A 58 -55.52 -47.79 20.61
N ARG A 59 -55.58 -47.81 21.95
CA ARG A 59 -54.71 -46.99 22.80
C ARG A 59 -53.25 -47.35 22.58
N GLY A 60 -52.92 -48.65 22.59
CA GLY A 60 -51.58 -49.13 22.31
C GLY A 60 -51.06 -48.77 20.93
N LEU A 61 -51.89 -48.93 19.89
CA LEU A 61 -51.51 -48.50 18.54
C LEU A 61 -51.24 -46.99 18.47
N MET A 62 -52.02 -46.19 19.20
CA MET A 62 -51.80 -44.75 19.26
C MET A 62 -50.53 -44.39 20.04
N ASP A 63 -50.18 -45.13 21.09
CA ASP A 63 -48.92 -44.97 21.84
C ASP A 63 -47.72 -45.21 20.91
N ASP A 64 -47.74 -46.31 20.15
CA ASP A 64 -46.71 -46.64 19.16
C ASP A 64 -46.57 -45.53 18.10
N ILE A 65 -47.71 -45.09 17.53
CA ILE A 65 -47.73 -44.03 16.50
C ILE A 65 -47.19 -42.70 17.06
N VAL A 66 -47.53 -42.33 18.29
CA VAL A 66 -47.02 -41.11 18.92
C VAL A 66 -45.52 -41.21 19.15
N SER A 67 -45.04 -42.36 19.65
CA SER A 67 -43.61 -42.63 19.86
C SER A 67 -42.81 -42.49 18.56
N ASP A 68 -43.25 -43.18 17.49
CA ASP A 68 -42.60 -43.12 16.17
C ASP A 68 -42.61 -41.69 15.60
N PHE A 69 -43.72 -40.96 15.77
CA PHE A 69 -43.83 -39.60 15.27
C PHE A 69 -42.91 -38.63 16.02
N ASP A 70 -42.80 -38.78 17.34
CA ASP A 70 -41.94 -37.93 18.17
C ASP A 70 -40.46 -38.22 17.93
N GLU A 71 -40.09 -39.50 17.74
CA GLU A 71 -38.73 -39.87 17.32
C GLU A 71 -38.39 -39.26 15.95
N TRP A 72 -39.29 -39.39 14.98
CA TRP A 72 -39.13 -38.78 13.66
C TRP A 72 -39.02 -37.25 13.73
N GLU A 73 -39.86 -36.59 14.53
CA GLU A 73 -39.82 -35.14 14.68
C GLU A 73 -38.51 -34.67 15.34
N SER A 74 -38.05 -35.40 16.37
CA SER A 74 -36.78 -35.16 17.06
C SER A 74 -35.59 -35.35 16.12
N GLU A 75 -35.54 -36.43 15.35
CA GLU A 75 -34.48 -36.66 14.35
C GLU A 75 -34.48 -35.57 13.27
N ARG A 76 -35.66 -35.20 12.77
CA ARG A 76 -35.80 -34.11 11.81
C ARG A 76 -35.28 -32.78 12.36
N GLN A 77 -35.53 -32.51 13.64
CA GLN A 77 -35.06 -31.29 14.29
C GLN A 77 -33.54 -31.32 14.52
N ARG A 78 -33.00 -32.45 14.99
CA ARG A 78 -31.55 -32.67 15.13
C ARG A 78 -30.80 -32.48 13.82
N THR A 79 -31.33 -33.03 12.73
CA THR A 79 -30.75 -32.86 11.38
C THR A 79 -30.72 -31.39 10.97
N LYS A 80 -31.80 -30.63 11.21
CA LYS A 80 -31.83 -29.19 10.91
C LYS A 80 -30.81 -28.42 11.74
N GLU A 81 -30.75 -28.68 13.04
CA GLU A 81 -29.80 -28.03 13.95
C GLU A 81 -28.35 -28.38 13.62
N GLN A 82 -28.09 -29.61 13.19
CA GLN A 82 -26.78 -30.01 12.68
C GLN A 82 -26.43 -29.20 11.43
N HIS A 83 -27.33 -29.11 10.46
CA HIS A 83 -27.08 -28.35 9.23
C HIS A 83 -26.81 -26.86 9.52
N VAL A 84 -27.56 -26.25 10.45
CA VAL A 84 -27.30 -24.87 10.89
C VAL A 84 -25.93 -24.76 11.54
N ARG A 85 -25.60 -25.63 12.49
CA ARG A 85 -24.28 -25.65 13.15
C ARG A 85 -23.13 -25.83 12.17
N GLU A 86 -23.28 -26.71 11.18
CA GLU A 86 -22.27 -26.92 10.13
C GLU A 86 -22.11 -25.68 9.24
N SER A 87 -23.21 -24.98 8.94
CA SER A 87 -23.17 -23.71 8.20
C SER A 87 -22.40 -22.64 9.00
N ASP A 88 -22.74 -22.47 10.27
CA ASP A 88 -22.10 -21.49 11.15
C ASP A 88 -20.61 -21.82 11.36
N ALA A 89 -20.27 -23.10 11.50
CA ALA A 89 -18.88 -23.57 11.58
C ALA A 89 -18.08 -23.25 10.30
N LYS A 90 -18.70 -23.39 9.12
CA LYS A 90 -18.08 -23.02 7.85
C LYS A 90 -17.89 -21.51 7.74
N GLU A 91 -18.88 -20.72 8.16
CA GLU A 91 -18.80 -19.26 8.12
C GLU A 91 -17.70 -18.72 9.05
N THR A 92 -17.65 -19.21 10.30
CA THR A 92 -16.64 -18.83 11.29
C THR A 92 -15.24 -19.23 10.85
N ALA A 93 -15.05 -20.45 10.32
CA ALA A 93 -13.77 -20.87 9.74
C ALA A 93 -13.35 -19.95 8.58
N GLY A 94 -14.29 -19.59 7.71
CA GLY A 94 -14.05 -18.64 6.62
C GLY A 94 -13.65 -17.24 7.11
N ALA A 95 -14.24 -16.76 8.21
CA ALA A 95 -13.90 -15.47 8.81
C ALA A 95 -12.45 -15.45 9.31
N VAL A 96 -12.01 -16.49 10.02
CA VAL A 96 -10.63 -16.60 10.53
C VAL A 96 -9.60 -16.58 9.38
N VAL A 97 -9.89 -17.26 8.27
CA VAL A 97 -9.02 -17.25 7.09
C VAL A 97 -8.94 -15.85 6.47
N ARG A 98 -10.08 -15.14 6.34
CA ARG A 98 -10.10 -13.76 5.83
C ARG A 98 -9.32 -12.82 6.74
N ASP A 99 -9.54 -12.88 8.05
CA ASP A 99 -8.88 -12.00 9.01
C ASP A 99 -7.37 -12.21 9.03
N SER A 100 -6.92 -13.46 9.02
CA SER A 100 -5.49 -13.77 8.95
C SER A 100 -4.85 -13.32 7.63
N ALA A 101 -5.55 -13.43 6.50
CA ALA A 101 -5.08 -12.90 5.21
C ALA A 101 -4.99 -11.37 5.23
N MET A 102 -5.98 -10.68 5.79
CA MET A 102 -6.00 -9.22 5.89
C MET A 102 -4.88 -8.68 6.80
N LEU A 103 -4.60 -9.36 7.91
CA LEU A 103 -3.47 -9.01 8.77
C LEU A 103 -2.13 -9.15 8.04
N ARG A 104 -1.94 -10.23 7.25
CA ARG A 104 -0.73 -10.41 6.44
C ARG A 104 -0.57 -9.32 5.39
N LEU A 105 -1.63 -8.99 4.66
CA LEU A 105 -1.61 -7.93 3.65
C LEU A 105 -1.27 -6.56 4.28
N ARG A 106 -1.84 -6.27 5.46
CA ARG A 106 -1.52 -5.04 6.18
C ARG A 106 -0.05 -4.99 6.59
N GLY A 107 0.51 -6.11 7.08
CA GLY A 107 1.93 -6.23 7.41
C GLY A 107 2.84 -5.98 6.20
N GLN A 108 2.52 -6.59 5.06
CA GLN A 108 3.27 -6.38 3.81
C GLN A 108 3.25 -4.91 3.37
N ARG A 109 2.08 -4.28 3.36
CA ARG A 109 1.93 -2.87 2.97
C ARG A 109 2.76 -1.93 3.86
N LEU A 110 2.84 -2.20 5.16
CA LEU A 110 3.68 -1.43 6.08
C LEU A 110 5.18 -1.64 5.80
N ALA A 111 5.59 -2.87 5.54
CA ALA A 111 6.98 -3.18 5.19
C ALA A 111 7.41 -2.51 3.88
N ASP A 112 6.54 -2.51 2.87
CA ASP A 112 6.83 -1.88 1.58
C ASP A 112 6.90 -0.36 1.70
N ALA A 113 6.03 0.25 2.51
CA ALA A 113 6.10 1.69 2.81
C ALA A 113 7.42 2.07 3.49
N LYS A 114 7.92 1.25 4.42
CA LYS A 114 9.21 1.47 5.09
C LYS A 114 10.37 1.42 4.09
N ARG A 115 10.40 0.41 3.22
CA ARG A 115 11.42 0.27 2.17
C ARG A 115 11.42 1.45 1.20
N ALA A 116 10.24 1.92 0.81
CA ALA A 116 10.11 3.07 -0.09
C ALA A 116 10.67 4.35 0.53
N SER A 117 10.39 4.59 1.81
CA SER A 117 10.93 5.74 2.55
C SER A 117 12.46 5.66 2.70
N GLU A 118 13.00 4.48 3.01
CA GLU A 118 14.46 4.27 3.10
C GLU A 118 15.15 4.50 1.74
N ALA A 119 14.55 4.02 0.64
CA ALA A 119 15.08 4.23 -0.70
C ALA A 119 15.06 5.71 -1.12
N GLN A 120 14.02 6.47 -0.74
CA GLN A 120 13.96 7.91 -0.96
C GLN A 120 15.07 8.65 -0.22
N GLY A 121 15.29 8.32 1.06
CA GLY A 121 16.38 8.93 1.84
C GLY A 121 17.76 8.65 1.25
N LEU A 122 18.03 7.41 0.80
CA LEU A 122 19.29 7.07 0.12
C LEU A 122 19.47 7.85 -1.19
N GLN A 123 18.40 8.05 -1.95
CA GLN A 123 18.46 8.80 -3.20
C GLN A 123 18.75 10.29 -2.97
N GLU A 124 18.22 10.87 -1.90
CA GLU A 124 18.47 12.26 -1.51
C GLU A 124 19.94 12.47 -1.12
N VAL A 125 20.48 11.61 -0.25
CA VAL A 125 21.90 11.65 0.15
C VAL A 125 22.83 11.50 -1.05
N LEU A 126 22.52 10.59 -1.99
CA LEU A 126 23.33 10.42 -3.19
C LEU A 126 23.29 11.66 -4.11
N ARG A 127 22.13 12.32 -4.23
CA ARG A 127 22.02 13.57 -5.00
C ARG A 127 22.86 14.67 -4.38
N GLU A 128 22.80 14.83 -3.05
CA GLU A 128 23.63 15.81 -2.34
C GLU A 128 25.12 15.55 -2.54
N ASP A 129 25.58 14.30 -2.43
CA ASP A 129 27.00 13.95 -2.65
C ASP A 129 27.46 14.27 -4.09
N ILE A 130 26.64 13.98 -5.09
CA ILE A 130 26.93 14.31 -6.49
C ILE A 130 27.05 15.83 -6.70
N LEU A 131 26.13 16.60 -6.12
CA LEU A 131 26.14 18.06 -6.23
C LEU A 131 27.37 18.65 -5.53
N LEU A 132 27.71 18.15 -4.34
CA LEU A 132 28.87 18.60 -3.58
C LEU A 132 30.16 18.32 -4.34
N ARG A 133 30.34 17.11 -4.88
CA ARG A 133 31.51 16.77 -5.71
C ARG A 133 31.63 17.65 -6.93
N ARG A 134 30.50 17.98 -7.57
CA ARG A 134 30.48 18.88 -8.72
C ARG A 134 30.90 20.30 -8.34
N GLN A 135 30.36 20.83 -7.23
CA GLN A 135 30.75 22.14 -6.71
C GLN A 135 32.24 22.20 -6.40
N GLN A 136 32.78 21.21 -5.68
CA GLN A 136 34.20 21.12 -5.35
C GLN A 136 35.08 21.10 -6.61
N HIS A 137 34.65 20.38 -7.65
CA HIS A 137 35.35 20.33 -8.93
C HIS A 137 35.32 21.69 -9.65
N ASP A 138 34.16 22.35 -9.69
CA ASP A 138 34.00 23.66 -10.34
C ASP A 138 34.81 24.74 -9.61
N GLU A 139 34.86 24.70 -8.27
CA GLU A 139 35.71 25.57 -7.46
C GLU A 139 37.19 25.35 -7.74
N MET A 140 37.64 24.09 -7.81
CA MET A 140 39.03 23.75 -8.15
C MET A 140 39.40 24.31 -9.55
N LEU A 141 38.52 24.16 -10.53
CA LEU A 141 38.75 24.71 -11.86
C LEU A 141 38.78 26.25 -11.86
N ALA A 142 37.93 26.88 -11.05
CA ALA A 142 37.90 28.33 -10.91
C ALA A 142 39.20 28.87 -10.30
N VAL A 143 39.72 28.22 -9.25
CA VAL A 143 41.01 28.56 -8.64
C VAL A 143 42.13 28.45 -9.68
N ARG A 144 42.22 27.31 -10.38
CA ARG A 144 43.25 27.09 -11.40
C ARG A 144 43.16 28.06 -12.58
N LYS A 145 41.95 28.55 -12.89
CA LYS A 145 41.75 29.57 -13.91
C LYS A 145 42.27 30.93 -13.45
N ARG A 146 41.97 31.33 -12.21
CA ARG A 146 42.47 32.58 -11.61
C ARG A 146 43.99 32.60 -11.55
N GLU A 147 44.61 31.51 -11.07
CA GLU A 147 46.08 31.40 -11.02
C GLU A 147 46.72 31.62 -12.39
N ARG A 148 46.14 31.03 -13.45
CA ARG A 148 46.64 31.27 -14.82
C ARG A 148 46.42 32.70 -15.28
N GLU A 149 45.25 33.28 -14.98
CA GLU A 149 44.94 34.68 -15.33
C GLU A 149 45.93 35.64 -14.63
N GLU A 150 46.22 35.42 -13.35
CA GLU A 150 47.21 36.17 -12.57
C GLU A 150 48.61 36.03 -13.19
N GLU A 151 49.05 34.81 -13.53
CA GLU A 151 50.36 34.59 -14.19
C GLU A 151 50.47 35.36 -15.53
N TYR A 152 49.38 35.38 -16.32
CA TYR A 152 49.35 36.16 -17.56
C TYR A 152 49.45 37.66 -17.31
N GLN A 153 48.79 38.17 -16.26
CA GLN A 153 48.85 39.60 -15.91
C GLN A 153 50.25 39.98 -15.43
N GLU A 154 50.85 39.21 -14.52
CA GLU A 154 52.22 39.47 -14.05
C GLU A 154 53.22 39.50 -15.21
N ARG A 155 53.11 38.55 -16.15
CA ARG A 155 53.97 38.51 -17.32
C ARG A 155 53.74 39.68 -18.28
N ARG A 156 52.52 40.22 -18.35
CA ARG A 156 52.22 41.44 -19.11
C ARG A 156 52.84 42.66 -18.46
N GLU A 157 52.67 42.81 -17.15
CA GLU A 157 53.23 43.91 -16.37
C GLU A 157 54.77 43.92 -16.44
N GLN A 158 55.40 42.75 -16.34
CA GLN A 158 56.86 42.61 -16.51
C GLN A 158 57.33 43.15 -17.87
N ARG A 159 56.66 42.78 -18.97
CA ARG A 159 56.99 43.29 -20.31
C ARG A 159 56.78 44.80 -20.44
N GLU A 160 55.70 45.33 -19.84
CA GLU A 160 55.44 46.77 -19.85
C GLU A 160 56.50 47.54 -19.04
N GLN A 161 56.92 47.01 -17.89
CA GLN A 161 57.99 47.60 -17.08
C GLN A 161 59.32 47.56 -17.83
N GLU A 162 59.67 46.43 -18.46
CA GLU A 162 60.87 46.29 -19.27
C GLU A 162 60.88 47.27 -20.45
N PHE A 163 59.75 47.40 -21.16
CA PHE A 163 59.59 48.35 -22.26
C PHE A 163 59.79 49.80 -21.77
N LYS A 164 59.13 50.19 -20.67
CA LYS A 164 59.28 51.53 -20.07
C LYS A 164 60.72 51.81 -19.64
N PHE A 165 61.39 50.85 -19.00
CA PHE A 165 62.77 51.00 -18.58
C PHE A 165 63.70 51.21 -19.78
N ARG A 166 63.54 50.40 -20.83
CA ARG A 166 64.34 50.48 -22.06
C ARG A 166 64.09 51.79 -22.81
N GLN A 167 62.86 52.27 -22.85
CA GLN A 167 62.52 53.58 -23.41
C GLN A 167 63.21 54.72 -22.65
N ALA A 168 63.10 54.74 -21.31
CA ALA A 168 63.75 55.75 -20.48
C ALA A 168 65.29 55.74 -20.64
N GLN A 169 65.89 54.56 -20.80
CA GLN A 169 67.31 54.42 -21.08
C GLN A 169 67.70 55.05 -22.43
N MET A 170 66.94 54.79 -23.50
CA MET A 170 67.17 55.42 -24.81
C MET A 170 67.00 56.94 -24.76
N GLU A 171 66.01 57.44 -24.02
CA GLU A 171 65.79 58.88 -23.84
C GLU A 171 66.96 59.54 -23.10
N ALA A 172 67.45 58.93 -22.02
CA ALA A 172 68.62 59.41 -21.28
C ALA A 172 69.89 59.40 -22.15
N GLU A 173 70.09 58.36 -22.96
CA GLU A 173 71.22 58.27 -23.89
C GLU A 173 71.12 59.34 -24.99
N SER A 174 69.94 59.53 -25.58
CA SER A 174 69.67 60.60 -26.56
C SER A 174 69.95 61.99 -25.98
N GLN A 175 69.50 62.25 -24.75
CA GLN A 175 69.82 63.49 -24.03
C GLN A 175 71.32 63.67 -23.84
N ARG A 176 72.05 62.60 -23.46
CA ARG A 176 73.51 62.65 -23.29
C ARG A 176 74.24 62.96 -24.60
N ILE A 177 73.82 62.33 -25.71
CA ILE A 177 74.36 62.58 -27.05
C ILE A 177 74.08 64.03 -27.47
N SER A 178 72.84 64.51 -27.27
CA SER A 178 72.45 65.90 -27.56
C SER A 178 73.29 66.92 -26.78
N MET A 179 73.51 66.68 -25.48
CA MET A 179 74.36 67.52 -24.65
C MET A 179 75.81 67.53 -25.13
N MET A 180 76.36 66.38 -25.53
CA MET A 180 77.71 66.29 -26.10
C MET A 180 77.83 67.04 -27.42
N ILE A 181 76.83 66.96 -28.31
CA ILE A 181 76.77 67.75 -29.56
C ILE A 181 76.72 69.25 -29.25
N ALA A 182 75.92 69.68 -28.26
CA ALA A 182 75.82 71.08 -27.85
C ALA A 182 77.16 71.62 -27.31
N ILE A 183 77.86 70.84 -26.49
CA ILE A 183 79.20 71.17 -25.99
C ILE A 183 80.18 71.27 -27.16
N LEU A 184 80.23 70.28 -28.05
CA LEU A 184 81.11 70.31 -29.23
C LEU A 184 80.80 71.51 -30.15
N SER A 185 79.54 71.90 -30.30
CA SER A 185 79.12 73.09 -31.06
C SER A 185 79.59 74.39 -30.40
N GLN A 186 79.51 74.51 -29.06
CA GLN A 186 80.06 75.66 -28.33
C GLN A 186 81.59 75.76 -28.45
N HIS A 187 82.29 74.63 -28.42
CA HIS A 187 83.76 74.60 -28.57
C HIS A 187 84.18 74.90 -30.02
N ALA A 188 83.42 74.45 -31.02
CA ALA A 188 83.61 74.84 -32.41
C ALA A 188 83.37 76.34 -32.66
N SER A 189 82.42 76.95 -31.94
CA SER A 189 82.18 78.41 -31.98
C SER A 189 83.24 79.22 -31.23
N ALA A 190 83.92 78.64 -30.23
CA ALA A 190 85.00 79.27 -29.47
C ALA A 190 86.39 79.14 -30.13
N ALA A 191 86.56 78.16 -31.04
CA ALA A 191 87.80 77.94 -31.79
C ALA A 191 87.91 78.75 -33.10
N GLN A 192 86.94 79.63 -33.39
CA GLN A 192 87.11 80.68 -34.41
C GLN A 192 88.03 81.77 -33.84
N PRO A 193 89.24 82.01 -34.40
CA PRO A 193 90.12 83.06 -33.90
C PRO A 193 89.53 84.44 -34.19
N LYS A 194 89.55 85.32 -33.18
CA LYS A 194 89.51 86.77 -33.39
C LYS A 194 90.83 87.18 -34.05
N GLU A 195 90.89 87.20 -35.38
CA GLU A 195 91.73 88.16 -36.09
C GLU A 195 90.92 89.48 -36.12
N GLY A 196 91.37 90.54 -35.45
CA GLY A 196 92.28 91.55 -36.03
C GLY A 196 91.46 92.44 -36.98
N SER A 197 90.86 93.54 -36.50
CA SER A 197 91.42 94.91 -36.54
C SER A 197 91.89 95.35 -37.93
N ASP A 198 91.32 96.49 -38.37
CA ASP A 198 91.79 97.44 -39.39
C ASP A 198 91.22 97.28 -40.81
N GLU A 199 90.05 97.89 -41.06
CA GLU A 199 89.89 99.19 -41.78
C GLU A 199 88.47 99.76 -41.59
#